data_AF-U3TE90-F1
#
_entry.id   AF-U3TE90-F1
#
_cell.length_a   1.000
_cell.length_b   1.000
_cell.length_c   1.000
_cell.angle_alpha   90.00
_cell.angle_beta   90.00
_cell.angle_gamma   90.00
#
_symmetry.space_group_name_H-M   'P 1'
#
loop_
_entity.id
_entity.type
_entity.pdbx_description
1 polymer ?
#
loop_
_entity_poly.entity_id
_entity_poly.type
_entity_poly.pdbx_seq_one_letter_code
_entity_poly.pdbx_strand_id
1 'polypeptide(L)'
;MPGDLEGCIHVLRIASALDGERLGTIVDAAPGFGVDREDVEKCLQTLAAAGLIRLCKGRVKITWSGRAKLHRFLEAKLAGEEVG
;
A
#
# COMPACT_ATOMS: atom_id res chain seq x y z
N MET A 1 -2.59 15.85 -1.78
CA MET A 1 -1.91 16.23 -3.04
C MET A 1 -1.56 14.96 -3.81
N PRO A 2 -1.33 14.98 -5.13
CA PRO A 2 -0.98 13.77 -5.90
C PRO A 2 0.28 13.04 -5.41
N GLY A 3 1.24 13.78 -4.82
CA GLY A 3 2.51 13.23 -4.34
C GLY A 3 2.42 12.32 -3.11
N ASP A 4 1.41 12.47 -2.25
CA ASP A 4 1.28 11.64 -1.05
C ASP A 4 0.91 10.18 -1.38
N LEU A 5 0.16 9.96 -2.46
CA LEU A 5 -0.31 8.62 -2.83
C LEU A 5 0.78 7.77 -3.47
N GLU A 6 1.64 8.38 -4.28
CA GLU A 6 2.82 7.71 -4.84
C GLU A 6 3.83 7.37 -3.75
N GLY A 7 4.01 8.30 -2.80
CA GLY A 7 4.75 8.06 -1.57
C GLY A 7 4.24 6.83 -0.82
N CYS A 8 2.93 6.56 -0.81
CA CYS A 8 2.34 5.44 -0.06
C CYS A 8 2.16 4.13 -0.86
N ILE A 9 2.65 4.05 -2.10
CA ILE A 9 2.46 2.86 -2.95
C ILE A 9 3.15 1.62 -2.36
N HIS A 10 4.26 1.80 -1.63
CA HIS A 10 4.97 0.71 -0.96
C HIS A 10 4.12 0.14 0.19
N VAL A 11 3.40 0.97 0.94
CA VAL A 11 2.45 0.51 1.97
C VAL A 11 1.28 -0.23 1.35
N LEU A 12 0.82 0.20 0.16
CA LEU A 12 -0.22 -0.52 -0.57
C LEU A 12 0.24 -1.93 -0.98
N ARG A 13 1.52 -2.14 -1.29
CA ARG A 13 2.10 -3.48 -1.54
C ARG A 13 2.02 -4.35 -0.28
N ILE A 14 2.41 -3.81 0.87
CA ILE A 14 2.37 -4.52 2.15
C ILE A 14 0.93 -4.90 2.50
N ALA A 15 -0.01 -3.93 2.40
CA ALA A 15 -1.43 -4.16 2.62
C ALA A 15 -2.04 -5.19 1.64
N SER A 16 -1.54 -5.27 0.40
CA SER A 16 -1.94 -6.30 -0.55
C SER A 16 -1.41 -7.69 -0.19
N ALA A 17 -0.17 -7.78 0.31
CA ALA A 17 0.44 -9.04 0.73
C ALA A 17 -0.20 -9.59 2.02
N LEU A 18 -0.67 -8.69 2.88
CA LEU A 18 -1.29 -8.98 4.18
C LEU A 18 -2.80 -8.68 4.16
N ASP A 19 -3.49 -8.96 3.04
CA ASP A 19 -4.91 -8.64 2.88
C ASP A 19 -5.78 -9.34 3.95
N GLY A 20 -6.49 -8.54 4.75
CA GLY A 20 -7.35 -9.03 5.84
C GLY A 20 -6.66 -9.13 7.21
N GLU A 21 -5.37 -8.83 7.28
CA GLU A 21 -4.62 -8.79 8.54
C GLU A 21 -4.97 -7.58 9.41
N ARG A 22 -4.59 -7.66 10.69
CA ARG A 22 -4.73 -6.54 11.62
C ARG A 22 -3.76 -5.41 11.26
N LEU A 23 -4.17 -4.18 11.53
CA LEU A 23 -3.34 -2.99 11.32
C LEU A 23 -1.98 -3.12 12.04
N GLY A 24 -1.99 -3.58 13.30
CA GLY A 24 -0.77 -3.84 14.05
C GLY A 24 0.18 -4.83 13.33
N THR A 25 -0.35 -5.92 12.77
CA THR A 25 0.44 -6.89 11.99
C THR A 25 1.12 -6.23 10.79
N ILE A 26 0.41 -5.33 10.09
CA ILE A 26 0.95 -4.63 8.92
C ILE A 26 2.05 -3.65 9.32
N VAL A 27 1.84 -2.90 10.41
CA VAL A 27 2.84 -1.97 10.95
C VAL A 27 4.08 -2.73 11.43
N ASP A 28 3.90 -3.86 12.13
CA ASP A 28 4.99 -4.69 12.62
C ASP A 28 5.80 -5.34 11.50
N ALA A 29 5.14 -5.71 10.40
CA ALA A 29 5.77 -6.31 9.23
C ALA A 29 6.50 -5.29 8.34
N ALA A 30 6.13 -4.01 8.39
CA ALA A 30 6.63 -2.98 7.48
C ALA A 30 8.17 -2.82 7.44
N PRO A 31 8.91 -2.92 8.55
CA PRO A 31 10.39 -2.92 8.50
C PRO A 31 10.97 -4.06 7.65
N GLY A 32 10.29 -5.21 7.59
CA GLY A 32 10.69 -6.33 6.73
C GLY A 32 10.57 -6.04 5.23
N PHE A 33 9.86 -4.96 4.87
CA PHE A 33 9.75 -4.43 3.51
C PHE A 33 10.60 -3.16 3.30
N GLY A 34 11.43 -2.77 4.28
CA GLY A 34 12.26 -1.57 4.23
C GLY A 34 11.48 -0.27 4.42
N VAL A 35 10.36 -0.31 5.13
CA VAL A 35 9.49 0.86 5.36
C VAL A 35 9.43 1.17 6.85
N ASP A 36 9.65 2.44 7.21
CA ASP A 36 9.59 2.90 8.59
C ASP A 36 8.16 2.86 9.14
N ARG A 37 8.02 2.41 10.40
CA ARG A 37 6.71 2.19 11.03
C ARG A 37 5.87 3.46 11.13
N GLU A 38 6.51 4.59 11.39
CA GLU A 38 5.85 5.89 11.57
C GLU A 38 5.16 6.35 10.26
N ASP A 39 5.75 6.01 9.11
CA ASP A 39 5.19 6.33 7.80
C ASP A 39 4.01 5.42 7.41
N VAL A 40 3.96 4.20 7.96
CA VAL A 40 2.95 3.18 7.60
C VAL A 40 1.56 3.60 8.01
N GLU A 41 1.36 4.07 9.24
CA GLU A 41 0.03 4.47 9.71
C GLU A 41 -0.53 5.65 8.90
N LYS A 42 0.31 6.67 8.67
CA LYS A 42 -0.05 7.83 7.86
C LYS A 42 -0.40 7.42 6.42
N CYS A 43 0.36 6.48 5.85
CA CYS A 43 0.08 5.96 4.53
C CYS A 43 -1.17 5.08 4.46
N LEU A 44 -1.43 4.24 5.47
CA LEU A 44 -2.68 3.48 5.55
C LEU A 44 -3.89 4.42 5.60
N GLN A 45 -3.83 5.51 6.36
CA GLN A 45 -4.89 6.51 6.38
C GLN A 45 -5.07 7.18 5.02
N THR A 46 -3.97 7.56 4.35
CA THR A 46 -3.99 8.16 3.02
C THR A 46 -4.60 7.22 1.97
N LEU A 47 -4.20 5.94 1.99
CA LEU A 47 -4.73 4.91 1.10
C LEU A 47 -6.21 4.61 1.37
N ALA A 48 -6.64 4.66 2.63
CA ALA A 48 -8.03 4.47 3.01
C ALA A 48 -8.89 5.65 2.55
N ALA A 49 -8.43 6.88 2.73
CA ALA A 49 -9.09 8.09 2.25
C ALA A 49 -9.23 8.11 0.72
N ALA A 50 -8.25 7.55 0.01
CA ALA A 50 -8.30 7.37 -1.45
C ALA A 50 -9.11 6.14 -1.90
N GLY A 51 -9.70 5.37 -0.97
CA GLY A 51 -10.53 4.19 -1.27
C GLY A 51 -9.75 3.00 -1.83
N LEU A 52 -8.43 2.96 -1.69
CA LEU A 52 -7.57 1.87 -2.14
C LEU A 52 -7.51 0.72 -1.14
N ILE A 53 -7.76 1.02 0.14
CA ILE A 53 -7.95 0.04 1.20
C ILE A 53 -9.18 0.38 2.01
N ARG A 54 -9.64 -0.57 2.83
CA ARG A 54 -10.69 -0.39 3.84
C ARG A 54 -10.15 -0.81 5.19
N LEU A 55 -10.43 0.00 6.20
CA LEU A 55 -10.18 -0.32 7.59
C LEU A 55 -11.49 -0.85 8.19
N CYS A 56 -11.51 -2.13 8.56
CA CYS A 56 -12.69 -2.81 9.08
C CYS A 56 -12.36 -3.53 10.38
N LYS A 57 -12.89 -3.06 11.51
CA LYS A 57 -12.67 -3.67 12.84
C LYS A 57 -11.17 -3.89 13.16
N GLY A 58 -10.35 -2.90 12.85
CA GLY A 58 -8.89 -2.97 13.05
C GLY A 58 -8.14 -3.85 12.04
N ARG A 59 -8.81 -4.36 11.00
CA ARG A 59 -8.19 -5.07 9.88
C ARG A 59 -8.09 -4.19 8.65
N VAL A 60 -7.06 -4.39 7.86
CA VAL A 60 -6.85 -3.72 6.58
C VAL A 60 -7.26 -4.68 5.47
N LYS A 61 -8.10 -4.21 4.53
CA LYS A 61 -8.45 -4.96 3.33
C LYS A 61 -8.17 -4.14 2.09
N ILE A 62 -7.52 -4.70 1.10
CA ILE A 62 -7.30 -4.02 -0.17
C ILE A 62 -8.60 -4.02 -1.00
N THR A 63 -8.96 -2.87 -1.56
CA THR A 63 -10.11 -2.76 -2.47
C THR A 63 -9.73 -3.20 -3.88
N TRP A 64 -10.75 -3.39 -4.73
CA TRP A 64 -10.51 -3.61 -6.16
C TRP A 64 -9.70 -2.47 -6.78
N SER A 65 -10.03 -1.23 -6.43
CA SER A 65 -9.32 -0.02 -6.87
C SER A 65 -7.86 -0.02 -6.41
N GLY A 66 -7.60 -0.46 -5.18
CA GLY A 66 -6.25 -0.64 -4.65
C GLY A 66 -5.44 -1.65 -5.45
N ARG A 67 -6.01 -2.83 -5.73
CA ARG A 67 -5.37 -3.87 -6.55
C ARG A 67 -5.05 -3.36 -7.95
N ALA A 68 -6.02 -2.71 -8.61
CA ALA A 68 -5.85 -2.17 -9.96
C ALA A 68 -4.76 -1.09 -10.02
N LYS A 69 -4.73 -0.19 -9.02
CA LYS A 69 -3.69 0.83 -8.94
C LYS A 69 -2.30 0.22 -8.69
N LEU A 70 -2.22 -0.76 -7.81
CA LEU A 70 -0.97 -1.48 -7.57
C LEU A 70 -0.49 -2.22 -8.82
N HIS A 71 -1.38 -2.90 -9.53
CA HIS A 71 -1.05 -3.60 -10.78
C HIS A 71 -0.48 -2.65 -11.82
N ARG A 72 -1.16 -1.52 -12.08
CA ARG A 72 -0.69 -0.49 -13.02
C ARG A 72 0.68 0.07 -12.63
N PHE A 73 0.93 0.25 -11.34
CA PHE A 73 2.23 0.72 -10.87
C PHE A 73 3.34 -0.31 -11.13
N LEU A 74 3.07 -1.60 -10.89
CA LEU A 74 4.02 -2.67 -11.17
C LEU A 74 4.28 -2.84 -12.67
N GLU A 75 3.23 -2.77 -13.49
CA GLU A 75 3.34 -2.79 -14.95
C GLU A 75 4.16 -1.60 -15.47
N ALA A 76 3.92 -0.39 -14.96
CA ALA A 76 4.68 0.80 -15.35
C ALA A 76 6.16 0.70 -14.95
N LYS A 77 6.48 0.04 -13.83
CA LYS A 77 7.86 -0.23 -13.42
C LYS A 77 8.55 -1.23 -14.33
N LEU A 78 7.86 -2.31 -14.71
CA LEU A 78 8.38 -3.31 -15.63
C LEU A 78 8.56 -2.75 -17.05
N ALA A 79 7.57 -2.01 -17.55
CA ALA A 79 7.64 -1.39 -18.88
C ALA A 79 8.69 -0.27 -18.98
N GLY A 80 9.01 0.39 -17.86
CA GLY A 80 10.10 1.36 -17.78
C GLY A 80 11.49 0.73 -17.69
N GLU A 81 11.59 -0.60 -17.54
CA GLU A 81 12.85 -1.35 -17.40
C GLU A 81 13.24 -2.08 -18.71
N GLU A 82 12.50 -1.90 -19.81
CA GLU A 82 12.79 -2.43 -21.15
C GLU A 82 13.59 -1.47 -22.07
N VAL A 83 14.44 -0.60 -21.50
CA VAL A 83 15.41 0.19 -22.28
C VAL A 83 16.77 0.16 -21.61
N GLY A 84 17.48 -0.94 -21.87
CA GLY A 84 18.93 -1.06 -21.72
C GLY A 84 19.55 -1.37 -23.07
#